data_AF-A0A0H3PIP0-F1
#
_entry.id   AF-A0A0H3PIP0-F1
#
_cell.length_a   1.000
_cell.length_b   1.000
_cell.length_c   1.000
_cell.angle_alpha   90.00
_cell.angle_beta   90.00
_cell.angle_gamma   90.00
#
_symmetry.space_group_name_H-M   'P 1'
#
loop_
_entity.id
_entity.type
_entity.pdbx_description
1 polymer ?
#
loop_
_entity_poly.entity_id
_entity_poly.type
_entity_poly.pdbx_seq_one_letter_code
_entity_poly.pdbx_strand_id
1 'polypeptide(L)'
;MNENTTLNALICRHARNLLLAQGWPEETDVDQRNPKYPGWISIYVLLDAPRLATLLVNRHGGVLPPHLASAIQKLTGTGAELVLSGSQWQSLPVLPADGTQVSFPYAGEWLTEDEIRAVLAAVRDAVRSVSCRVAEDTRRIRAALTTTGQTLLTRQTRRFRLVVKESDHPCWLDEDDENLPVVLDAILNRGARFSAVEMYLVSDCIEHILSSGLACDVLRIPDEPPRRWFDRGVLREVVREARNEIRSMADALAKIRK
;
A
#
# COMPACT_ATOMS: atom_id res chain seq x y z
N MET A 1 3.72 11.56 -13.99
CA MET A 1 2.48 11.01 -13.39
C MET A 1 2.86 9.63 -12.89
N ASN A 2 2.95 9.46 -11.56
CA ASN A 2 3.66 8.32 -10.96
C ASN A 2 2.89 7.02 -11.15
N GLU A 3 3.41 6.15 -12.03
CA GLU A 3 3.18 4.72 -11.91
C GLU A 3 3.55 4.32 -10.47
N ASN A 4 2.57 3.90 -9.66
CA ASN A 4 2.68 3.41 -8.26
C ASN A 4 2.22 4.30 -7.08
N THR A 5 1.41 5.36 -7.26
CA THR A 5 0.88 6.11 -6.09
C THR A 5 0.14 5.21 -5.08
N THR A 6 -0.80 4.37 -5.54
CA THR A 6 -1.52 3.44 -4.67
C THR A 6 -0.64 2.37 -4.03
N LEU A 7 0.30 1.81 -4.79
CA LEU A 7 1.23 0.81 -4.25
C LEU A 7 2.08 1.43 -3.14
N ASN A 8 2.60 2.63 -3.37
CA ASN A 8 3.37 3.38 -2.37
C ASN A 8 2.54 3.67 -1.12
N ALA A 9 1.33 4.20 -1.29
CA ALA A 9 0.44 4.53 -0.18
C ALA A 9 0.14 3.31 0.71
N LEU A 10 -0.17 2.16 0.09
CA LEU A 10 -0.42 0.91 0.82
C LEU A 10 0.83 0.41 1.56
N ILE A 11 2.01 0.50 0.96
CA ILE A 11 3.28 0.09 1.59
C ILE A 11 3.63 1.01 2.77
N CYS A 12 3.57 2.33 2.59
CA CYS A 12 3.87 3.30 3.65
C CYS A 12 2.88 3.16 4.82
N ARG A 13 1.58 3.04 4.54
CA ARG A 13 0.57 2.80 5.59
C ARG A 13 0.80 1.47 6.30
N HIS A 14 1.15 0.41 5.58
CA HIS A 14 1.46 -0.88 6.19
C HIS A 14 2.67 -0.79 7.14
N ALA A 15 3.74 -0.12 6.70
CA ALA A 15 4.92 0.11 7.53
C ALA A 15 4.59 0.92 8.78
N ARG A 16 3.83 2.03 8.65
CA ARG A 16 3.34 2.83 9.79
C ARG A 16 2.51 1.98 10.76
N ASN A 17 1.59 1.15 10.27
CA ASN A 17 0.81 0.24 11.14
C ASN A 17 1.69 -0.76 11.91
N LEU A 18 2.73 -1.30 11.26
CA LEU A 18 3.68 -2.20 11.91
C LEU A 18 4.54 -1.50 12.98
N LEU A 19 4.93 -0.25 12.73
CA LEU A 19 5.66 0.59 13.67
C LEU A 19 4.78 0.91 14.89
N LEU A 20 3.56 1.38 14.67
CA LEU A 20 2.60 1.63 15.75
C LEU A 20 2.36 0.38 16.62
N ALA A 21 2.18 -0.78 15.98
CA ALA A 21 2.00 -2.04 16.70
C ALA A 21 3.22 -2.47 17.54
N GLN A 22 4.42 -1.97 17.20
CA GLN A 22 5.65 -2.17 17.96
C GLN A 22 5.92 -1.05 18.98
N GLY A 23 5.01 -0.09 19.13
CA GLY A 23 5.11 1.01 20.09
C GLY A 23 6.00 2.17 19.65
N TRP A 24 6.20 2.34 18.34
CA TRP A 24 6.85 3.53 17.80
C TRP A 24 5.92 4.75 17.90
N PRO A 25 6.46 5.98 17.99
CA PRO A 25 5.66 7.21 18.02
C PRO A 25 4.77 7.36 16.77
N GLU A 26 3.61 8.02 16.92
CA GLU A 26 2.65 8.20 15.82
C GLU A 26 3.18 9.10 14.70
N GLU A 27 4.03 10.06 15.03
CA GLU A 27 4.72 10.94 14.08
C GLU A 27 5.89 10.26 13.33
N THR A 28 6.11 8.96 13.55
CA THR A 28 7.14 8.21 12.82
C THR A 28 6.79 8.21 11.33
N ASP A 29 7.63 8.87 10.54
CA ASP A 29 7.42 8.94 9.10
C ASP A 29 8.12 7.79 8.38
N VAL A 30 7.53 7.39 7.25
CA VAL A 30 8.03 6.32 6.40
C VAL A 30 7.96 6.75 4.96
N ASP A 31 9.09 6.64 4.27
CA ASP A 31 9.20 6.88 2.84
C ASP A 31 9.62 5.62 2.11
N GLN A 32 9.06 5.40 0.91
CA GLN A 32 9.54 4.40 -0.01
C GLN A 32 10.60 5.03 -0.93
N ARG A 33 11.85 4.64 -0.70
CA ARG A 33 13.02 5.22 -1.36
C ARG A 33 12.97 5.23 -2.88
N ASN A 34 12.43 4.17 -3.46
CA ASN A 34 12.39 4.02 -4.92
C ASN A 34 11.17 3.21 -5.35
N PRO A 35 10.28 3.77 -6.20
CA PRO A 35 9.16 3.05 -6.79
C PRO A 35 9.54 1.77 -7.54
N LYS A 36 10.75 1.69 -8.12
CA LYS A 36 11.25 0.50 -8.82
C LYS A 36 11.57 -0.67 -7.89
N TYR A 37 11.76 -0.40 -6.60
CA TYR A 37 12.01 -1.42 -5.58
C TYR A 37 10.94 -1.33 -4.47
N PRO A 38 9.69 -1.77 -4.75
CA PRO A 38 8.62 -1.78 -3.76
C PRO A 38 9.05 -2.49 -2.47
N GLY A 39 8.76 -1.87 -1.33
CA GLY A 39 9.08 -2.40 0.00
C GLY A 39 10.47 -1.99 0.50
N TRP A 40 11.27 -1.27 -0.29
CA TRP A 40 12.47 -0.59 0.21
C TRP A 40 12.07 0.72 0.89
N ILE A 41 11.98 0.67 2.21
CA ILE A 41 11.52 1.79 3.03
C ILE A 41 12.66 2.46 3.80
N SER A 42 12.37 3.66 4.32
CA SER A 42 13.19 4.35 5.30
C SER A 42 12.32 4.96 6.37
N ILE A 43 12.77 4.82 7.61
CA ILE A 43 12.05 5.29 8.78
C ILE A 43 12.71 6.57 9.27
N TYR A 44 11.90 7.59 9.53
CA TYR A 44 12.34 8.89 10.01
C TYR A 44 11.65 9.19 11.33
N VAL A 45 12.44 9.29 12.40
CA VAL A 45 11.93 9.65 13.72
C VAL A 45 13.04 10.17 14.61
N LEU A 46 12.69 11.09 15.49
CA LEU A 46 13.50 11.51 16.62
C LEU A 46 12.92 10.90 17.90
N LEU A 47 13.73 10.09 18.57
CA LEU A 47 13.39 9.42 19.82
C LEU A 47 14.11 10.12 20.96
N ASP A 48 13.38 10.84 21.79
CA ASP A 48 13.85 11.28 23.10
C ASP A 48 14.01 10.07 24.05
N ALA A 49 14.67 10.29 25.19
CA ALA A 49 14.88 9.24 26.18
C ALA A 49 13.59 8.51 26.62
N PRO A 50 12.46 9.19 26.93
CA PRO A 50 11.19 8.53 27.25
C PRO A 50 10.62 7.64 26.13
N ARG A 51 10.64 8.11 24.88
CA ARG A 51 10.14 7.35 23.73
C ARG A 51 11.03 6.17 23.42
N LEU A 52 12.35 6.36 23.49
CA LEU A 52 13.33 5.28 23.33
C LEU A 52 13.13 4.20 24.40
N ALA A 53 12.92 4.59 25.65
CA ALA A 53 12.64 3.65 26.75
C ALA A 53 11.35 2.86 26.49
N THR A 54 10.28 3.54 26.09
CA THR A 54 8.98 2.92 25.77
C THR A 54 9.12 1.89 24.65
N LEU A 55 9.81 2.25 23.57
CA LEU A 55 10.05 1.36 22.44
C LEU A 55 10.81 0.09 22.86
N LEU A 56 11.89 0.25 23.63
CA LEU A 56 12.69 -0.88 24.10
C LEU A 56 11.90 -1.79 25.06
N VAL A 57 11.12 -1.22 25.98
CA VAL A 57 10.27 -1.98 26.92
C VAL A 57 9.22 -2.80 26.16
N ASN A 58 8.51 -2.17 25.21
CA ASN A 58 7.48 -2.83 24.41
C ASN A 58 8.06 -3.99 23.59
N ARG A 59 9.23 -3.78 22.99
CA ARG A 59 9.91 -4.81 22.20
C ARG A 59 10.31 -6.03 23.02
N HIS A 60 10.70 -5.83 24.27
CA HIS A 60 11.17 -6.89 25.15
C HIS A 60 10.07 -7.46 26.07
N GLY A 61 8.79 -7.17 25.80
CA GLY A 61 7.67 -7.70 26.58
C GLY A 61 7.74 -7.32 28.07
N GLY A 62 8.35 -6.17 28.38
CA GLY A 62 8.55 -5.70 29.76
C GLY A 62 9.82 -6.21 30.46
N VAL A 63 10.53 -7.21 29.93
CA VAL A 63 11.73 -7.78 30.57
C VAL A 63 12.98 -7.42 29.78
N LEU A 64 13.66 -6.37 30.23
CA LEU A 64 14.84 -5.83 29.55
C LEU A 64 16.12 -6.59 29.89
N PRO A 65 16.99 -6.86 28.91
CA PRO A 65 18.37 -7.26 29.14
C PRO A 65 19.11 -6.27 30.07
N PRO A 66 20.08 -6.73 30.89
CA PRO A 66 20.72 -5.88 31.92
C PRO A 66 21.32 -4.57 31.37
N HIS A 67 21.99 -4.63 30.23
CA HIS A 67 22.57 -3.44 29.59
C HIS A 67 21.49 -2.45 29.11
N LEU A 68 20.35 -2.93 28.62
CA LEU A 68 19.25 -2.05 28.20
C LEU A 68 18.51 -1.47 29.40
N ALA A 69 18.31 -2.24 30.47
CA ALA A 69 17.72 -1.76 31.72
C ALA A 69 18.58 -0.65 32.35
N SER A 70 19.89 -0.87 32.44
CA SER A 70 20.85 0.13 32.91
C SER A 70 20.86 1.38 32.02
N ALA A 71 20.87 1.20 30.69
CA ALA A 71 20.85 2.31 29.76
C ALA A 71 19.59 3.19 29.93
N ILE A 72 18.40 2.58 29.97
CA ILE A 72 17.14 3.32 30.15
C ILE A 72 17.13 4.08 31.48
N GLN A 73 17.62 3.48 32.55
CA GLN A 73 17.71 4.15 33.85
C GLN A 73 18.60 5.40 33.78
N LYS A 74 19.76 5.32 33.10
CA LYS A 74 20.69 6.44 32.95
C LYS A 74 20.18 7.54 32.01
N LEU A 75 19.42 7.17 30.99
CA LEU A 75 18.81 8.13 30.06
C LEU A 75 17.59 8.83 30.66
N THR A 76 17.03 8.31 31.76
CA THR A 76 15.85 8.92 32.39
C THR A 76 16.18 10.33 32.90
N GLY A 77 15.47 11.33 32.37
CA GLY A 77 15.67 12.74 32.74
C GLY A 77 16.82 13.44 32.02
N THR A 78 17.44 12.80 31.01
CA THR A 78 18.46 13.43 30.16
C THR A 78 17.85 14.01 28.89
N GLY A 79 18.61 14.88 28.20
CA GLY A 79 18.27 15.40 26.87
C GLY A 79 18.80 14.54 25.72
N ALA A 80 19.00 13.23 25.96
CA ALA A 80 19.54 12.34 24.96
C ALA A 80 18.53 12.06 23.85
N GLU A 81 18.97 12.16 22.60
CA GLU A 81 18.14 11.97 21.41
C GLU A 81 18.77 10.93 20.48
N LEU A 82 17.95 10.01 19.98
CA LEU A 82 18.33 9.03 18.98
C LEU A 82 17.56 9.34 17.69
N VAL A 83 18.28 9.49 16.58
CA VAL A 83 17.72 9.93 15.30
C VAL A 83 17.79 8.78 14.30
N LEU A 84 16.65 8.47 13.70
CA LEU A 84 16.55 7.61 12.53
C LEU A 84 16.34 8.47 11.30
N SER A 85 17.15 8.22 10.28
CA SER A 85 17.07 8.95 9.01
C SER A 85 17.39 8.05 7.84
N GLY A 86 17.03 8.48 6.65
CA GLY A 86 17.39 7.75 5.45
C GLY A 86 18.86 7.93 5.01
N SER A 87 19.58 6.82 4.82
CA SER A 87 20.88 6.71 4.13
C SER A 87 20.90 7.40 2.75
N GLN A 88 21.54 8.56 2.65
CA GLN A 88 21.65 9.28 1.36
C GLN A 88 22.63 8.61 0.37
N TRP A 89 23.44 7.66 0.86
CA TRP A 89 24.56 7.07 0.11
C TRP A 89 24.23 5.72 -0.53
N GLN A 90 23.03 5.20 -0.31
CA GLN A 90 22.65 3.87 -0.76
C GLN A 90 21.81 3.96 -2.04
N SER A 91 22.37 3.46 -3.14
CA SER A 91 21.75 3.51 -4.47
C SER A 91 20.88 2.29 -4.78
N LEU A 92 21.04 1.18 -4.05
CA LEU A 92 20.32 -0.09 -4.23
C LEU A 92 19.91 -0.70 -2.88
N PRO A 93 18.76 -1.40 -2.81
CA PRO A 93 18.35 -2.09 -1.60
C PRO A 93 19.35 -3.19 -1.24
N VAL A 94 19.89 -3.14 -0.03
CA VAL A 94 20.67 -4.25 0.56
C VAL A 94 19.75 -4.96 1.54
N LEU A 95 19.66 -6.30 1.46
CA LEU A 95 18.77 -7.05 2.34
C LEU A 95 19.24 -6.98 3.82
N PRO A 96 18.31 -6.84 4.77
CA PRO A 96 16.88 -6.55 4.56
C PRO A 96 16.76 -5.11 4.05
N ALA A 97 15.97 -4.88 3.00
CA ALA A 97 15.91 -3.63 2.22
C ALA A 97 15.63 -2.39 3.10
N ASP A 98 16.66 -1.96 3.80
CA ASP A 98 16.63 -1.01 4.89
C ASP A 98 17.60 0.10 4.53
N GLY A 99 17.02 1.27 4.24
CA GLY A 99 17.79 2.48 4.05
C GLY A 99 18.05 3.23 5.35
N THR A 100 17.65 2.73 6.52
CA THR A 100 17.61 3.53 7.74
C THR A 100 18.98 3.60 8.42
N GLN A 101 19.47 4.81 8.63
CA GLN A 101 20.63 5.12 9.43
C GLN A 101 20.18 5.46 10.86
N VAL A 102 20.84 4.87 11.84
CA VAL A 102 20.61 5.15 13.26
C VAL A 102 21.79 5.96 13.79
N SER A 103 21.52 7.17 14.26
CA SER A 103 22.49 8.05 14.90
C SER A 103 22.10 8.26 16.36
N PHE A 104 23.08 8.18 17.27
CA PHE A 104 22.88 8.49 18.69
C PHE A 104 23.94 9.50 19.14
N PRO A 105 23.75 10.79 18.81
CA PRO A 105 24.71 11.84 19.14
C PRO A 105 24.94 11.93 20.66
N TYR A 106 26.19 12.18 21.04
CA TYR A 106 26.59 12.40 22.44
C TYR A 106 26.25 11.26 23.40
N ALA A 107 25.90 10.06 22.91
CA ALA A 107 25.49 8.94 23.76
C ALA A 107 26.53 8.57 24.84
N GLY A 108 27.82 8.80 24.56
CA GLY A 108 28.92 8.60 25.51
C GLY A 108 28.93 9.54 26.72
N GLU A 109 28.13 10.61 26.71
CA GLU A 109 27.94 11.47 27.89
C GLU A 109 27.12 10.78 28.99
N TRP A 110 26.25 9.84 28.60
CA TRP A 110 25.31 9.19 29.52
C TRP A 110 25.53 7.68 29.67
N LEU A 111 26.04 7.01 28.63
CA LEU A 111 26.09 5.56 28.52
C LEU A 111 27.51 5.02 28.34
N THR A 112 27.74 3.80 28.82
CA THR A 112 28.98 3.05 28.50
C THR A 112 28.94 2.52 27.07
N GLU A 113 30.10 2.14 26.52
CA GLU A 113 30.17 1.60 25.16
C GLU A 113 29.29 0.35 24.96
N ASP A 114 29.23 -0.54 25.96
CA ASP A 114 28.39 -1.74 25.91
C ASP A 114 26.89 -1.41 25.94
N GLU A 115 26.49 -0.39 26.70
CA GLU A 115 25.11 0.11 26.75
C GLU A 115 24.72 0.76 25.41
N ILE A 116 25.60 1.60 24.84
CA ILE A 116 25.38 2.21 23.52
C ILE A 116 25.23 1.11 22.46
N ARG A 117 26.11 0.11 22.48
CA ARG A 117 26.06 -1.02 21.54
C ARG A 117 24.76 -1.81 21.69
N ALA A 118 24.31 -2.06 22.91
CA ALA A 118 23.06 -2.74 23.19
C ALA A 118 21.84 -1.95 22.67
N VAL A 119 21.76 -0.64 22.95
CA VAL A 119 20.67 0.22 22.48
C VAL A 119 20.63 0.28 20.96
N LEU A 120 21.77 0.55 20.31
CA LEU A 120 21.84 0.60 18.85
C LEU A 120 21.50 -0.75 18.22
N ALA A 121 21.92 -1.86 18.81
CA ALA A 121 21.56 -3.19 18.32
C ALA A 121 20.06 -3.44 18.42
N ALA A 122 19.42 -3.09 19.54
CA ALA A 122 17.99 -3.25 19.74
C ALA A 122 17.15 -2.39 18.78
N VAL A 123 17.53 -1.13 18.57
CA VAL A 123 16.85 -0.25 17.61
C VAL A 123 17.03 -0.74 16.18
N ARG A 124 18.25 -1.13 15.79
CA ARG A 124 18.51 -1.70 14.45
C ARG A 124 17.75 -2.99 14.21
N ASP A 125 17.62 -3.84 15.23
CA ASP A 125 16.82 -5.05 15.15
C ASP A 125 15.32 -4.74 14.99
N ALA A 126 14.83 -3.67 15.64
CA ALA A 126 13.47 -3.20 15.49
C ALA A 126 13.16 -2.70 14.08
N VAL A 127 14.01 -1.82 13.55
CA VAL A 127 13.94 -1.35 12.16
C VAL A 127 13.99 -2.54 11.20
N ARG A 128 14.95 -3.44 11.37
CA ARG A 128 15.10 -4.66 10.56
C ARG A 128 13.84 -5.51 10.56
N SER A 129 13.24 -5.74 11.73
CA SER A 129 12.02 -6.54 11.87
C SER A 129 10.86 -5.96 11.07
N VAL A 130 10.64 -4.64 11.16
CA VAL A 130 9.62 -3.94 10.37
C VAL A 130 9.94 -4.05 8.88
N SER A 131 11.16 -3.70 8.46
CA SER A 131 11.58 -3.71 7.05
C SER A 131 11.46 -5.10 6.41
N CYS A 132 11.81 -6.18 7.15
CA CYS A 132 11.60 -7.55 6.69
C CYS A 132 10.12 -7.84 6.42
N ARG A 133 9.25 -7.52 7.40
CA ARG A 133 7.80 -7.76 7.26
C ARG A 133 7.21 -6.97 6.10
N VAL A 134 7.58 -5.68 5.98
CA VAL A 134 7.15 -4.84 4.86
C VAL A 134 7.61 -5.43 3.53
N ALA A 135 8.86 -5.89 3.42
CA ALA A 135 9.37 -6.49 2.18
C ALA A 135 8.65 -7.80 1.80
N GLU A 136 8.28 -8.61 2.79
CA GLU A 136 7.48 -9.83 2.60
C GLU A 136 6.05 -9.51 2.13
N ASP A 137 5.35 -8.65 2.86
CA ASP A 137 3.96 -8.30 2.60
C ASP A 137 3.79 -7.42 1.35
N THR A 138 4.81 -6.66 0.96
CA THR A 138 4.82 -5.88 -0.29
C THR A 138 4.59 -6.78 -1.51
N ARG A 139 5.07 -8.02 -1.50
CA ARG A 139 4.80 -8.96 -2.60
C ARG A 139 3.31 -9.25 -2.73
N ARG A 140 2.60 -9.39 -1.61
CA ARG A 140 1.15 -9.61 -1.57
C ARG A 140 0.40 -8.36 -2.02
N ILE A 141 0.78 -7.18 -1.53
CA ILE A 141 0.20 -5.90 -1.95
C ILE A 141 0.36 -5.72 -3.47
N ARG A 142 1.58 -5.88 -3.99
CA ARG A 142 1.84 -5.78 -5.43
C ARG A 142 1.04 -6.80 -6.23
N ALA A 143 0.98 -8.05 -5.76
CA ALA A 143 0.21 -9.08 -6.43
C ALA A 143 -1.29 -8.74 -6.47
N ALA A 144 -1.85 -8.14 -5.42
CA ALA A 144 -3.24 -7.72 -5.38
C ALA A 144 -3.57 -6.59 -6.37
N LEU A 145 -2.60 -5.71 -6.65
CA LEU A 145 -2.71 -4.60 -7.61
C LEU A 145 -2.41 -5.00 -9.05
N THR A 146 -1.65 -6.08 -9.26
CA THR A 146 -1.25 -6.50 -10.60
C THR A 146 -2.42 -7.15 -11.33
N THR A 147 -2.98 -6.44 -12.29
CA THR A 147 -3.93 -6.94 -13.29
C THR A 147 -3.41 -8.20 -14.00
N THR A 148 -4.33 -9.10 -14.30
CA THR A 148 -4.10 -10.30 -15.12
C THR A 148 -4.87 -10.26 -16.44
N GLY A 149 -5.63 -9.18 -16.69
CA GLY A 149 -6.55 -9.07 -17.83
C GLY A 149 -7.73 -10.07 -17.77
N GLN A 150 -7.97 -10.67 -16.61
CA GLN A 150 -9.00 -11.70 -16.43
C GLN A 150 -10.40 -11.15 -16.72
N THR A 151 -11.25 -11.96 -17.37
CA THR A 151 -12.68 -11.68 -17.46
C THR A 151 -13.37 -12.03 -16.15
N LEU A 152 -13.95 -11.03 -15.49
CA LEU A 152 -14.54 -11.13 -14.15
C LEU A 152 -16.02 -11.47 -14.18
N LEU A 153 -16.74 -10.93 -15.16
CA LEU A 153 -18.17 -11.16 -15.34
C LEU A 153 -18.50 -11.17 -16.82
N THR A 154 -19.38 -12.09 -17.21
CA THR A 154 -20.07 -12.02 -18.49
C THR A 154 -21.57 -12.22 -18.26
N ARG A 155 -22.36 -11.35 -18.88
CA ARG A 155 -23.82 -11.43 -18.89
C ARG A 155 -24.32 -11.23 -20.30
N GLN A 156 -25.09 -12.19 -20.78
CA GLN A 156 -25.61 -12.18 -22.13
C GLN A 156 -27.13 -12.04 -22.10
N THR A 157 -27.64 -11.21 -23.01
CA THR A 157 -29.05 -11.07 -23.36
C THR A 157 -29.23 -11.55 -24.80
N ARG A 158 -30.45 -11.47 -25.35
CA ARG A 158 -30.70 -11.94 -26.72
C ARG A 158 -29.82 -11.28 -27.80
N ARG A 159 -29.41 -10.03 -27.62
CA ARG A 159 -28.70 -9.24 -28.65
C ARG A 159 -27.43 -8.57 -28.15
N PHE A 160 -27.20 -8.59 -26.84
CA PHE A 160 -26.12 -7.85 -26.21
C PHE A 160 -25.44 -8.69 -25.16
N ARG A 161 -24.12 -8.50 -25.06
CA ARG A 161 -23.28 -9.12 -24.06
C ARG A 161 -22.52 -8.04 -23.31
N LEU A 162 -22.70 -8.03 -22.00
CA LEU A 162 -21.88 -7.26 -21.07
C LEU A 162 -20.68 -8.12 -20.68
N VAL A 163 -19.48 -7.64 -20.97
CA VAL A 163 -18.21 -8.26 -20.57
C VAL A 163 -17.51 -7.31 -19.63
N VAL A 164 -17.03 -7.83 -18.50
CA VAL A 164 -16.32 -7.05 -17.49
C VAL A 164 -14.96 -7.69 -17.28
N LYS A 165 -13.89 -6.92 -17.43
CA LYS A 165 -12.51 -7.40 -17.36
C LYS A 165 -11.67 -6.57 -16.41
N GLU A 166 -10.64 -7.18 -15.83
CA GLU A 166 -9.56 -6.41 -15.21
C GLU A 166 -8.93 -5.49 -16.25
N SER A 167 -8.56 -4.30 -15.81
CA SER A 167 -7.95 -3.28 -16.65
C SER A 167 -6.63 -2.83 -16.05
N ASP A 168 -5.70 -2.45 -16.91
CA ASP A 168 -4.35 -2.03 -16.53
C ASP A 168 -4.29 -0.55 -16.15
N HIS A 169 -5.45 0.12 -16.12
CA HIS A 169 -5.57 1.50 -15.64
C HIS A 169 -5.12 1.60 -14.17
N PRO A 170 -4.44 2.69 -13.80
CA PRO A 170 -3.97 2.88 -12.44
C PRO A 170 -5.13 3.06 -11.46
N CYS A 171 -4.89 2.64 -10.23
CA CYS A 171 -5.70 3.00 -9.07
C CYS A 171 -5.22 4.35 -8.52
N TRP A 172 -6.09 5.05 -7.79
CA TRP A 172 -5.90 6.44 -7.38
C TRP A 172 -5.87 6.65 -5.87
N LEU A 173 -5.83 5.59 -5.06
CA LEU A 173 -5.57 5.73 -3.62
C LEU A 173 -4.23 6.42 -3.39
N ASP A 174 -4.24 7.45 -2.55
CA ASP A 174 -3.05 8.13 -2.03
C ASP A 174 -2.89 7.89 -0.51
N GLU A 175 -1.92 8.54 0.11
CA GLU A 175 -1.60 8.33 1.54
C GLU A 175 -2.68 8.85 2.50
N ASP A 176 -3.50 9.80 2.03
CA ASP A 176 -4.52 10.49 2.83
C ASP A 176 -5.92 9.87 2.65
N ASP A 177 -6.08 8.90 1.74
CA ASP A 177 -7.36 8.25 1.48
C ASP A 177 -7.88 7.47 2.71
N GLU A 178 -9.12 7.77 3.11
CA GLU A 178 -9.79 7.15 4.26
C GLU A 178 -10.02 5.64 4.09
N ASN A 179 -10.06 5.13 2.85
CA ASN A 179 -10.28 3.71 2.55
C ASN A 179 -9.00 2.88 2.64
N LEU A 180 -7.83 3.53 2.70
CA LEU A 180 -6.52 2.86 2.72
C LEU A 180 -6.43 1.75 3.79
N PRO A 181 -6.89 1.94 5.05
CA PRO A 181 -6.86 0.87 6.06
C PRO A 181 -7.74 -0.32 5.69
N VAL A 182 -8.93 -0.08 5.14
CA VAL A 182 -9.89 -1.13 4.76
C VAL A 182 -9.37 -1.94 3.57
N VAL A 183 -8.81 -1.26 2.57
CA VAL A 183 -8.22 -1.91 1.39
C VAL A 183 -6.99 -2.73 1.80
N LEU A 184 -6.13 -2.17 2.64
CA LEU A 184 -4.94 -2.86 3.12
C LEU A 184 -5.28 -4.11 3.93
N ASP A 185 -6.24 -4.03 4.84
CA ASP A 185 -6.74 -5.19 5.60
C ASP A 185 -7.29 -6.27 4.68
N ALA A 186 -8.14 -5.88 3.71
CA ALA A 186 -8.72 -6.83 2.77
C ALA A 186 -7.65 -7.53 1.92
N ILE A 187 -6.62 -6.81 1.50
CA ILE A 187 -5.50 -7.39 0.74
C ILE A 187 -4.71 -8.37 1.60
N LEU A 188 -4.24 -7.94 2.77
CA LEU A 188 -3.32 -8.72 3.60
C LEU A 188 -3.99 -9.90 4.29
N ASN A 189 -5.24 -9.75 4.72
CA ASN A 189 -5.92 -10.73 5.57
C ASN A 189 -7.02 -11.51 4.85
N ARG A 190 -7.55 -10.99 3.73
CA ARG A 190 -8.70 -11.61 3.03
C ARG A 190 -8.39 -12.01 1.58
N GLY A 191 -7.15 -11.83 1.12
CA GLY A 191 -6.74 -12.18 -0.24
C GLY A 191 -7.43 -11.35 -1.31
N ALA A 192 -7.83 -10.12 -0.99
CA ALA A 192 -8.54 -9.25 -1.91
C ALA A 192 -7.66 -8.82 -3.09
N ARG A 193 -8.32 -8.54 -4.21
CA ARG A 193 -7.75 -7.89 -5.40
C ARG A 193 -8.20 -6.43 -5.39
N PHE A 194 -7.32 -5.52 -5.80
CA PHE A 194 -7.66 -4.11 -5.91
C PHE A 194 -7.13 -3.58 -7.24
N SER A 195 -8.03 -3.34 -8.19
CA SER A 195 -7.64 -2.97 -9.56
C SER A 195 -8.73 -2.16 -10.24
N ALA A 196 -8.39 -1.53 -11.35
CA ALA A 196 -9.40 -1.02 -12.25
C ALA A 196 -10.13 -2.18 -12.97
N VAL A 197 -11.37 -1.91 -13.36
CA VAL A 197 -12.24 -2.85 -14.06
C VAL A 197 -12.93 -2.12 -15.20
N GLU A 198 -12.83 -2.67 -16.40
CA GLU A 198 -13.47 -2.12 -17.59
C GLU A 198 -14.68 -2.97 -18.01
N MET A 199 -15.77 -2.29 -18.32
CA MET A 199 -17.03 -2.85 -18.78
C MET A 199 -17.19 -2.57 -20.26
N TYR A 200 -17.53 -3.59 -21.04
CA TYR A 200 -17.82 -3.47 -22.46
C TYR A 200 -19.23 -3.96 -22.72
N LEU A 201 -20.05 -3.13 -23.39
CA LEU A 201 -21.31 -3.58 -23.94
C LEU A 201 -21.14 -3.89 -25.42
N VAL A 202 -21.27 -5.17 -25.75
CA VAL A 202 -21.05 -5.69 -27.10
C VAL A 202 -22.40 -6.04 -27.73
N SER A 203 -22.58 -5.68 -29.00
CA SER A 203 -23.67 -6.18 -29.83
C SER A 203 -23.30 -7.55 -30.38
N ASP A 204 -24.01 -8.60 -29.95
CA ASP A 204 -23.73 -9.98 -30.40
C ASP A 204 -24.07 -10.17 -31.89
N CYS A 205 -24.93 -9.32 -32.45
CA CYS A 205 -25.32 -9.44 -33.86
C CYS A 205 -24.19 -9.04 -34.83
N ILE A 206 -23.29 -8.16 -34.41
CA ILE A 206 -22.25 -7.57 -35.26
C ILE A 206 -20.86 -7.61 -34.62
N GLU A 207 -20.72 -8.28 -33.47
CA GLU A 207 -19.50 -8.36 -32.65
C GLU A 207 -18.80 -7.01 -32.45
N HIS A 208 -19.59 -5.96 -32.24
CA HIS A 208 -19.13 -4.58 -32.11
C HIS A 208 -19.30 -4.08 -30.67
N ILE A 209 -18.26 -3.46 -30.13
CA ILE A 209 -18.32 -2.78 -28.82
C ILE A 209 -19.09 -1.48 -29.03
N LEU A 210 -20.27 -1.38 -28.45
CA LEU A 210 -21.14 -0.20 -28.56
C LEU A 210 -20.72 0.93 -27.60
N SER A 211 -20.05 0.57 -26.50
CA SER A 211 -19.59 1.48 -25.47
C SER A 211 -18.71 0.72 -24.49
N SER A 212 -17.79 1.41 -23.82
CA SER A 212 -17.08 0.91 -22.64
C SER A 212 -17.13 1.90 -21.49
N GLY A 213 -16.81 1.43 -20.29
CA GLY A 213 -16.76 2.27 -19.09
C GLY A 213 -15.78 1.70 -18.07
N LEU A 214 -15.11 2.59 -17.35
CA LEU A 214 -14.05 2.25 -16.41
C LEU A 214 -14.51 2.51 -14.97
N ALA A 215 -14.36 1.52 -14.11
CA ALA A 215 -14.40 1.70 -12.67
C ALA A 215 -12.97 1.56 -12.12
N CYS A 216 -12.43 2.63 -11.55
CA CYS A 216 -11.15 2.59 -10.83
C CYS A 216 -11.38 2.09 -9.40
N ASP A 217 -10.29 1.72 -8.71
CA ASP A 217 -10.30 1.47 -7.26
C ASP A 217 -11.29 0.39 -6.81
N VAL A 218 -11.42 -0.68 -7.60
CA VAL A 218 -12.38 -1.76 -7.33
C VAL A 218 -11.78 -2.81 -6.42
N LEU A 219 -12.19 -2.79 -5.15
CA LEU A 219 -11.88 -3.84 -4.18
C LEU A 219 -12.74 -5.08 -4.41
N ARG A 220 -12.11 -6.23 -4.62
CA ARG A 220 -12.77 -7.52 -4.85
C ARG A 220 -12.23 -8.54 -3.85
N ILE A 221 -13.04 -8.90 -2.87
CA ILE A 221 -12.73 -10.01 -1.96
C ILE A 221 -13.13 -11.34 -2.63
N PRO A 222 -12.31 -12.40 -2.50
CA PRO A 222 -12.66 -13.74 -2.96
C PRO A 222 -14.05 -14.18 -2.47
N ASP A 223 -14.74 -14.96 -3.30
CA ASP A 223 -16.09 -15.51 -3.04
C ASP A 223 -17.22 -14.48 -2.85
N GLU A 224 -16.93 -13.18 -2.89
CA GLU A 224 -17.96 -12.16 -2.87
C GLU A 224 -18.67 -12.05 -4.24
N PRO A 225 -20.01 -11.98 -4.25
CA PRO A 225 -20.76 -11.92 -5.48
C PRO A 225 -20.56 -10.55 -6.18
N PRO A 226 -20.62 -10.49 -7.52
CA PRO A 226 -20.38 -9.27 -8.29
C PRO A 226 -21.11 -8.03 -7.79
N ARG A 227 -22.34 -8.18 -7.28
CA ARG A 227 -23.13 -7.07 -6.70
C ARG A 227 -22.45 -6.31 -5.55
N ARG A 228 -21.37 -6.83 -4.95
CA ARG A 228 -20.61 -6.18 -3.87
C ARG A 228 -19.59 -5.16 -4.39
N TRP A 229 -19.02 -5.40 -5.57
CA TRP A 229 -17.95 -4.58 -6.13
C TRP A 229 -18.32 -3.93 -7.49
N PHE A 230 -19.39 -4.42 -8.13
CA PHE A 230 -19.79 -3.98 -9.46
C PHE A 230 -20.48 -2.61 -9.41
N ASP A 231 -19.88 -1.61 -10.09
CA ASP A 231 -20.40 -0.25 -10.16
C ASP A 231 -21.62 -0.16 -11.10
N ARG A 232 -22.78 0.12 -10.50
CA ARG A 232 -24.04 0.30 -11.24
C ARG A 232 -24.17 1.69 -11.87
N GLY A 233 -23.46 2.69 -11.37
CA GLY A 233 -23.34 4.02 -11.97
C GLY A 233 -22.65 3.91 -13.32
N VAL A 234 -21.45 3.32 -13.34
CA VAL A 234 -20.68 3.08 -14.58
C VAL A 234 -21.50 2.25 -15.57
N LEU A 235 -22.17 1.18 -15.12
CA LEU A 235 -23.05 0.40 -16.00
C LEU A 235 -24.16 1.25 -16.65
N ARG A 236 -24.80 2.17 -15.91
CA ARG A 236 -25.86 3.02 -16.46
C ARG A 236 -25.30 3.97 -17.52
N GLU A 237 -24.10 4.48 -17.33
CA GLU A 237 -23.41 5.33 -18.31
C GLU A 237 -23.09 4.56 -19.58
N VAL A 238 -22.47 3.38 -19.45
CA VAL A 238 -22.19 2.47 -20.57
C VAL A 238 -23.47 2.17 -21.37
N VAL A 239 -24.56 1.80 -20.68
CA VAL A 239 -25.85 1.52 -21.35
C VAL A 239 -26.43 2.77 -22.02
N ARG A 240 -26.26 3.95 -21.42
CA ARG A 240 -26.72 5.22 -22.00
C ARG A 240 -25.94 5.54 -23.28
N GLU A 241 -24.63 5.39 -23.25
CA GLU A 241 -23.74 5.64 -24.39
C GLU A 241 -24.00 4.66 -25.52
N ALA A 242 -24.11 3.37 -25.24
CA ALA A 242 -24.49 2.38 -26.25
C ALA A 242 -25.83 2.70 -26.93
N ARG A 243 -26.82 3.21 -26.18
CA ARG A 243 -28.10 3.63 -26.77
C ARG A 243 -27.93 4.80 -27.72
N ASN A 244 -27.03 5.74 -27.41
CA ASN A 244 -26.74 6.86 -28.30
C ASN A 244 -26.01 6.37 -29.56
N GLU A 245 -25.06 5.44 -29.41
CA GLU A 245 -24.35 4.84 -30.53
C GLU A 245 -25.29 4.09 -31.48
N ILE A 246 -26.18 3.24 -30.93
CA ILE A 246 -27.19 2.53 -31.74
C ILE A 246 -28.08 3.52 -32.53
N ARG A 247 -28.50 4.63 -31.91
CA ARG A 247 -29.30 5.66 -32.61
C ARG A 247 -28.49 6.33 -33.72
N SER A 248 -27.24 6.69 -33.44
CA SER A 248 -26.32 7.28 -34.42
C SER A 248 -26.15 6.37 -35.65
N MET A 249 -25.89 5.08 -35.42
CA MET A 249 -25.79 4.08 -36.49
C MET A 249 -27.10 3.94 -37.29
N ALA A 250 -28.24 3.92 -36.61
CA ALA A 250 -29.55 3.83 -37.26
C ALA A 250 -29.83 5.05 -38.15
N ASP A 251 -29.51 6.26 -37.66
CA ASP A 251 -29.68 7.51 -38.40
C ASP A 251 -28.74 7.59 -39.61
N ALA A 252 -27.49 7.12 -39.47
CA ALA A 252 -26.55 7.03 -40.57
C ALA A 252 -27.05 6.07 -41.68
N LEU A 253 -27.54 4.89 -41.28
CA LEU A 253 -28.13 3.92 -42.22
C LEU A 253 -29.38 4.46 -42.92
N ALA A 254 -30.22 5.24 -42.22
CA ALA A 254 -31.39 5.87 -42.81
C ALA A 254 -31.04 6.90 -43.89
N LYS A 255 -29.90 7.59 -43.76
CA LYS A 255 -29.40 8.55 -44.75
C LYS A 255 -28.86 7.88 -46.02
N ILE A 256 -28.30 6.67 -45.93
CA ILE A 256 -27.77 5.92 -47.08
C ILE A 256 -28.90 5.26 -47.91
N ARG A 257 -30.05 5.00 -47.28
CA ARG A 257 -31.21 4.38 -47.94
C ARG A 257 -32.08 5.35 -48.76
N LYS A 258 -31.71 6.63 -48.82
CA LYS A 258 -32.34 7.66 -49.67
C LYS A 258 -31.43 7.97 -50.84
#